data_AF-S7ZLI8-F1
#
_entry.id   AF-S7ZLI8-F1
#
_cell.length_a   1.000
_cell.length_b   1.000
_cell.length_c   1.000
_cell.angle_alpha   90.00
_cell.angle_beta   90.00
_cell.angle_gamma   90.00
#
_symmetry.space_group_name_H-M   'P 1'
#
loop_
_entity.id
_entity.type
_entity.pdbx_description
1 polymer ?
#
loop_
_entity_poly.entity_id
_entity_poly.type
_entity_poly.pdbx_seq_one_letter_code
_entity_poly.pdbx_strand_id
1 'polypeptide(L)'
;MRLTHAPLFSLLTLTGASLQDSAGRHTTSRLWATHYNGNVYSLAFNGKSLSLTDTAKTCGTMPSWLTFDRDTQTVYCSDEAGSADPSTHGSLWAYHAGRDGSLQQYAKTDTVGGGVNSVIYKNDQGDKYLAIAHYEGSAVSTFALPLHDGDSALQEFHFKLTRPGAVAQQDSPHPHEVFLDPTGSFVVSPDLGADLLRIYSIDGESGKLHECPSVNITFGFGPRHGVFWSDGTSDQKHSRDDQTGHASDSRQAQAVGKTMMYLANEIGGTVDVFDVTYARSGCLSFEKIQTMVPYTNGVMPKGATPAEIRLIDDTLYVSIRSDQGFAPSDSMVALDRSPRTGTVKFRQKTPSYGKVPRTVAINRAGDLVAIGDQASSNVAIVRRDRKTGNLGEKIATLQVGEPGQVGTAEGLSSVIWDE
;
A
#
# COMPACT_ATOMS: atom_id res chain seq x y z
N MET A 1 -60.22 59.07 -27.68
CA MET A 1 -59.66 60.08 -26.75
C MET A 1 -59.12 59.31 -25.53
N ARG A 2 -57.81 59.36 -25.31
CA ARG A 2 -57.06 58.47 -24.41
C ARG A 2 -57.40 58.74 -22.94
N LEU A 3 -57.77 57.70 -22.18
CA LEU A 3 -57.84 57.72 -20.71
C LEU A 3 -56.65 56.93 -20.17
N THR A 4 -55.76 57.63 -19.49
CA THR A 4 -54.52 57.15 -18.86
C THR A 4 -54.83 56.42 -17.55
N HIS A 5 -54.31 55.20 -17.43
CA HIS A 5 -54.29 54.39 -16.20
C HIS A 5 -53.19 54.89 -15.24
N ALA A 6 -53.52 54.94 -13.94
CA ALA A 6 -52.56 54.99 -12.84
C ALA A 6 -52.22 53.55 -12.39
N PRO A 7 -50.97 53.22 -11.98
CA PRO A 7 -50.66 51.89 -11.47
C PRO A 7 -50.88 51.81 -9.95
N LEU A 8 -51.53 50.72 -9.53
CA LEU A 8 -51.61 50.25 -8.15
C LEU A 8 -50.22 49.74 -7.70
N PHE A 9 -49.74 50.21 -6.55
CA PHE A 9 -48.66 49.58 -5.80
C PHE A 9 -49.22 48.34 -5.06
N SER A 10 -48.75 47.15 -5.42
CA SER A 10 -48.99 45.92 -4.66
C SER A 10 -47.75 45.59 -3.85
N LEU A 11 -47.87 45.59 -2.51
CA LEU A 11 -46.83 45.08 -1.61
C LEU A 11 -46.64 43.59 -1.83
N LEU A 12 -45.42 43.18 -2.22
CA LEU A 12 -45.00 41.78 -2.20
C LEU A 12 -44.36 41.49 -0.83
N THR A 13 -45.04 40.70 0.00
CA THR A 13 -44.46 40.09 1.20
C THR A 13 -43.54 38.95 0.77
N LEU A 14 -42.22 39.10 0.97
CA LEU A 14 -41.27 37.99 0.86
C LEU A 14 -41.46 37.05 2.05
N THR A 15 -42.06 35.89 1.82
CA THR A 15 -41.96 34.73 2.72
C THR A 15 -40.57 34.11 2.54
N GLY A 16 -39.76 34.14 3.58
CA GLY A 16 -38.44 33.52 3.61
C GLY A 16 -38.54 32.01 3.37
N ALA A 17 -37.93 31.54 2.29
CA ALA A 17 -37.67 30.13 2.09
C ALA A 17 -36.61 29.68 3.10
N SER A 18 -36.99 28.78 3.99
CA SER A 18 -36.06 28.05 4.84
C SER A 18 -35.07 27.30 3.96
N LEU A 19 -33.77 27.58 4.14
CA LEU A 19 -32.69 26.73 3.65
C LEU A 19 -32.87 25.34 4.29
N GLN A 20 -33.39 24.39 3.50
CA GLN A 20 -33.27 22.99 3.83
C GLN A 20 -31.79 22.63 3.73
N ASP A 21 -31.20 22.43 4.90
CA ASP A 21 -29.89 21.82 5.08
C ASP A 21 -29.89 20.49 4.31
N SER A 22 -29.12 20.41 3.23
CA SER A 22 -28.95 19.17 2.48
C SER A 22 -28.16 18.23 3.37
N ALA A 23 -28.88 17.39 4.13
CA ALA A 23 -28.30 16.27 4.86
C ALA A 23 -27.39 15.50 3.90
N GLY A 24 -26.08 15.63 4.11
CA GLY A 24 -25.06 14.99 3.29
C GLY A 24 -25.37 13.50 3.19
N ARG A 25 -25.53 13.00 1.98
CA ARG A 25 -25.67 11.58 1.71
C ARG A 25 -24.35 10.95 2.17
N HIS A 26 -24.32 10.37 3.37
CA HIS A 26 -23.17 9.63 3.85
C HIS A 26 -23.00 8.42 2.92
N THR A 27 -22.09 8.53 1.95
CA THR A 27 -21.68 7.40 1.13
C THR A 27 -20.92 6.44 2.03
N THR A 28 -21.46 5.25 2.25
CA THR A 28 -20.75 4.17 2.94
C THR A 28 -19.50 3.83 2.14
N SER A 29 -18.32 4.03 2.73
CA SER A 29 -17.05 3.53 2.19
C SER A 29 -16.92 2.05 2.54
N ARG A 30 -16.20 1.29 1.71
CA ARG A 30 -15.92 -0.12 1.99
C ARG A 30 -14.44 -0.42 2.05
N LEU A 31 -14.14 -1.50 2.72
CA LEU A 31 -12.79 -2.02 2.89
C LEU A 31 -12.83 -3.54 2.77
N TRP A 32 -11.70 -4.11 2.36
CA TRP A 32 -11.44 -5.53 2.52
C TRP A 32 -10.24 -5.74 3.41
N ALA A 33 -10.29 -6.76 4.26
CA ALA A 33 -9.18 -7.16 5.11
C ALA A 33 -8.89 -8.65 4.96
N THR A 34 -7.64 -9.01 4.71
CA THR A 34 -7.18 -10.40 4.68
C THR A 34 -6.69 -10.83 6.05
N HIS A 35 -6.70 -12.13 6.30
CA HIS A 35 -6.23 -12.70 7.56
C HIS A 35 -5.60 -14.06 7.32
N TYR A 36 -4.53 -14.36 8.06
CA TYR A 36 -3.78 -15.61 7.95
C TYR A 36 -4.55 -16.87 8.40
N ASN A 37 -5.83 -16.72 8.73
CA ASN A 37 -6.72 -17.85 9.00
C ASN A 37 -7.48 -18.31 7.75
N GLY A 38 -7.12 -17.84 6.56
CA GLY A 38 -7.76 -18.20 5.30
C GLY A 38 -9.02 -17.41 4.97
N ASN A 39 -9.28 -16.29 5.66
CA ASN A 39 -10.46 -15.46 5.41
C ASN A 39 -10.11 -14.11 4.79
N VAL A 40 -11.04 -13.63 3.96
CA VAL A 40 -11.15 -12.24 3.53
C VAL A 40 -12.45 -11.67 4.11
N TYR A 41 -12.37 -10.53 4.76
CA TYR A 41 -13.49 -9.85 5.42
C TYR A 41 -13.87 -8.60 4.64
N SER A 42 -15.15 -8.44 4.33
CA SER A 42 -15.69 -7.21 3.75
C SER A 42 -16.26 -6.33 4.85
N LEU A 43 -15.85 -5.06 4.88
CA LEU A 43 -16.22 -4.10 5.91
C LEU A 43 -16.95 -2.90 5.29
N ALA A 44 -17.93 -2.38 6.01
CA ALA A 44 -18.60 -1.12 5.68
C ALA A 44 -18.29 -0.06 6.73
N PHE A 45 -17.92 1.13 6.26
CA PHE A 45 -17.69 2.31 7.07
C PHE A 45 -18.72 3.40 6.74
N ASN A 46 -19.54 3.77 7.71
CA ASN A 46 -20.62 4.76 7.53
C ASN A 46 -20.22 6.20 7.92
N GLY A 47 -18.92 6.46 8.11
CA GLY A 47 -18.40 7.73 8.63
C GLY A 47 -18.25 7.79 10.16
N LYS A 48 -18.78 6.81 10.90
CA LYS A 48 -18.74 6.77 12.37
C LYS A 48 -18.35 5.40 12.93
N SER A 49 -18.72 4.31 12.26
CA SER A 49 -18.46 2.95 12.72
C SER A 49 -18.09 2.04 11.55
N LEU A 50 -17.30 1.02 11.86
CA LEU A 50 -17.08 -0.14 10.99
C LEU A 50 -18.07 -1.24 11.34
N SER A 51 -18.56 -1.95 10.34
CA SER A 51 -19.33 -3.18 10.50
C SER A 51 -18.84 -4.24 9.51
N LEU A 52 -18.75 -5.47 9.98
CA LEU A 52 -18.50 -6.63 9.12
C LEU A 52 -19.76 -6.88 8.27
N THR A 53 -19.61 -6.91 6.94
CA THR A 53 -20.70 -7.18 6.00
C THR A 53 -20.63 -8.58 5.41
N ASP A 54 -19.43 -9.14 5.27
CA ASP A 54 -19.24 -10.50 4.78
C ASP A 54 -17.92 -11.11 5.27
N THR A 55 -17.88 -12.45 5.35
CA THR A 55 -16.68 -13.24 5.63
C THR A 55 -16.58 -14.36 4.61
N ALA A 56 -15.54 -14.32 3.78
CA ALA A 56 -15.29 -15.33 2.76
C ALA A 56 -14.05 -16.16 3.14
N LYS A 57 -14.21 -17.49 3.23
CA LYS A 57 -13.09 -18.43 3.29
C LYS A 57 -12.53 -18.61 1.87
N THR A 58 -11.56 -17.79 1.48
CA THR A 58 -11.08 -17.68 0.10
C THR A 58 -9.64 -17.17 0.08
N CYS A 59 -9.03 -17.08 -1.11
CA CYS A 59 -7.64 -16.65 -1.30
C CYS A 59 -6.62 -17.58 -0.64
N GLY A 60 -6.80 -18.89 -0.85
CA GLY A 60 -5.89 -19.90 -0.34
C GLY A 60 -5.95 -20.07 1.18
N THR A 61 -4.85 -20.53 1.77
CA THR A 61 -4.78 -20.81 3.22
C THR A 61 -4.23 -19.63 4.01
N MET A 62 -3.41 -18.78 3.39
CA MET A 62 -2.77 -17.63 4.00
C MET A 62 -2.97 -16.35 3.14
N PRO A 63 -4.21 -15.85 2.97
CA PRO A 63 -4.46 -14.57 2.32
C PRO A 63 -3.60 -13.47 2.93
N SER A 64 -2.73 -12.86 2.15
CA SER A 64 -1.65 -12.00 2.66
C SER A 64 -1.74 -10.56 2.16
N TRP A 65 -2.20 -10.37 0.93
CA TRP A 65 -2.23 -9.08 0.26
C TRP A 65 -3.38 -8.98 -0.74
N LEU A 66 -3.94 -7.77 -0.87
CA LEU A 66 -4.94 -7.42 -1.86
C LEU A 66 -4.45 -6.28 -2.74
N THR A 67 -4.70 -6.39 -4.03
CA THR A 67 -4.44 -5.35 -5.04
C THR A 67 -5.71 -5.11 -5.84
N PHE A 68 -6.19 -3.87 -5.84
CA PHE A 68 -7.46 -3.50 -6.46
C PHE A 68 -7.26 -2.77 -7.79
N ASP A 69 -7.78 -3.35 -8.87
CA ASP A 69 -7.92 -2.71 -10.16
C ASP A 69 -9.28 -2.00 -10.27
N ARG A 70 -9.28 -0.68 -10.09
CA ARG A 70 -10.49 0.13 -10.14
C ARG A 70 -11.12 0.17 -11.54
N ASP A 71 -10.31 0.10 -12.59
CA ASP A 71 -10.80 0.21 -13.97
C ASP A 71 -11.69 -0.98 -14.33
N THR A 72 -11.30 -2.17 -13.86
CA THR A 72 -12.00 -3.43 -14.14
C THR A 72 -12.87 -3.89 -12.97
N GLN A 73 -12.81 -3.20 -11.84
CA GLN A 73 -13.44 -3.60 -10.57
C GLN A 73 -13.01 -5.02 -10.17
N THR A 74 -11.71 -5.29 -10.26
CA THR A 74 -11.12 -6.60 -9.96
C THR A 74 -10.21 -6.51 -8.75
N VAL A 75 -10.40 -7.40 -7.77
CA VAL A 75 -9.46 -7.59 -6.66
C VAL A 75 -8.59 -8.80 -6.96
N TYR A 76 -7.28 -8.62 -6.91
CA TYR A 76 -6.30 -9.70 -6.92
C TYR A 76 -5.86 -9.97 -5.49
N CYS A 77 -5.81 -11.24 -5.11
CA CYS A 77 -5.40 -11.66 -3.77
C CYS A 77 -4.25 -12.66 -3.84
N SER A 78 -3.18 -12.35 -3.10
CA SER A 78 -2.00 -13.21 -2.93
C SER A 78 -2.16 -14.09 -1.69
N ASP A 79 -1.72 -15.34 -1.83
CA ASP A 79 -1.64 -16.34 -0.76
C ASP A 79 -0.17 -16.58 -0.40
N GLU A 80 0.18 -16.34 0.86
CA GLU A 80 1.54 -16.47 1.41
C GLU A 80 1.90 -17.94 1.73
N ALA A 81 1.05 -18.90 1.39
CA ALA A 81 1.37 -20.32 1.49
C ALA A 81 2.54 -20.72 0.57
N GLY A 82 3.18 -21.85 0.90
CA GLY A 82 4.29 -22.41 0.14
C GLY A 82 5.64 -21.78 0.48
N SER A 83 6.69 -22.27 -0.18
CA SER A 83 8.08 -21.89 0.04
C SER A 83 8.86 -21.92 -1.27
N ALA A 84 10.19 -21.76 -1.20
CA ALA A 84 11.08 -21.95 -2.34
C ALA A 84 11.17 -23.42 -2.83
N ASP A 85 10.62 -24.40 -2.09
CA ASP A 85 10.48 -25.77 -2.57
C ASP A 85 9.45 -25.81 -3.71
N PRO A 86 9.84 -26.21 -4.94
CA PRO A 86 8.93 -26.27 -6.10
C PRO A 86 7.76 -27.26 -5.97
N SER A 87 7.75 -28.12 -4.95
CA SER A 87 6.61 -28.99 -4.62
C SER A 87 5.54 -28.29 -3.78
N THR A 88 5.83 -27.08 -3.30
CA THR A 88 4.91 -26.23 -2.56
C THR A 88 4.61 -24.98 -3.38
N HIS A 89 3.38 -24.49 -3.30
CA HIS A 89 2.93 -23.35 -4.09
C HIS A 89 2.13 -22.39 -3.22
N GLY A 90 2.24 -21.10 -3.57
CA GLY A 90 1.25 -20.10 -3.21
C GLY A 90 0.14 -20.10 -4.24
N SER A 91 -0.78 -19.16 -4.14
CA SER A 91 -1.82 -18.98 -5.14
C SER A 91 -2.17 -17.51 -5.36
N LEU A 92 -2.62 -17.20 -6.57
CA LEU A 92 -3.15 -15.90 -6.97
C LEU A 92 -4.61 -16.09 -7.36
N TRP A 93 -5.48 -15.30 -6.74
CA TRP A 93 -6.92 -15.34 -6.95
C TRP A 93 -7.40 -14.00 -7.51
N ALA A 94 -8.36 -14.03 -8.43
CA ALA A 94 -9.01 -12.84 -8.95
C ALA A 94 -10.52 -12.87 -8.72
N TYR A 95 -11.04 -11.73 -8.28
CA TYR A 95 -12.44 -11.55 -7.91
C TYR A 95 -13.02 -10.33 -8.63
N HIS A 96 -14.26 -10.45 -9.09
CA HIS A 96 -15.07 -9.27 -9.38
C HIS A 96 -15.52 -8.66 -8.06
N ALA A 97 -15.24 -7.37 -7.86
CA ALA A 97 -15.73 -6.59 -6.75
C ALA A 97 -17.15 -6.09 -7.04
N GLY A 98 -18.12 -6.58 -6.28
CA GLY A 98 -19.48 -6.09 -6.32
C GLY A 98 -19.60 -4.70 -5.69
N ARG A 99 -20.54 -3.90 -6.19
CA ARG A 99 -20.90 -2.59 -5.59
C ARG A 99 -21.45 -2.70 -4.17
N ASP A 100 -21.66 -3.89 -3.65
CA ASP A 100 -22.04 -4.21 -2.28
C ASP A 100 -20.85 -4.65 -1.39
N GLY A 101 -19.63 -4.71 -1.95
CA GLY A 101 -18.41 -5.18 -1.28
C GLY A 101 -18.24 -6.69 -1.33
N SER A 102 -19.13 -7.41 -2.00
CA SER A 102 -18.97 -8.86 -2.23
C SER A 102 -17.84 -9.12 -3.21
N LEU A 103 -17.15 -10.25 -3.01
CA LEU A 103 -16.09 -10.71 -3.90
C LEU A 103 -16.55 -11.98 -4.60
N GLN A 104 -16.75 -11.91 -5.91
CA GLN A 104 -17.07 -13.07 -6.73
C GLN A 104 -15.81 -13.56 -7.44
N GLN A 105 -15.26 -14.68 -6.98
CA GLN A 105 -14.10 -15.29 -7.63
C GLN A 105 -14.43 -15.68 -9.07
N TYR A 106 -13.52 -15.39 -10.00
CA TYR A 106 -13.61 -15.84 -11.40
C TYR A 106 -12.35 -16.50 -11.93
N ALA A 107 -11.19 -16.34 -11.27
CA ALA A 107 -9.95 -17.01 -11.66
C ALA A 107 -9.08 -17.35 -10.46
N LYS A 108 -8.33 -18.43 -10.57
CA LYS A 108 -7.26 -18.84 -9.67
C LYS A 108 -6.11 -19.47 -10.46
N THR A 109 -4.89 -19.18 -10.06
CA THR A 109 -3.73 -19.96 -10.47
C THR A 109 -2.75 -20.21 -9.32
N ASP A 110 -1.90 -21.21 -9.47
CA ASP A 110 -0.79 -21.47 -8.56
C ASP A 110 0.37 -20.52 -8.87
N THR A 111 1.12 -20.15 -7.84
CA THR A 111 2.29 -19.26 -7.95
C THR A 111 3.49 -19.87 -7.25
N VAL A 112 4.64 -19.21 -7.39
CA VAL A 112 5.73 -19.36 -6.41
C VAL A 112 5.16 -19.16 -4.99
N GLY A 113 5.71 -19.88 -4.01
CA GLY A 113 5.27 -19.81 -2.62
C GLY A 113 5.60 -18.48 -1.93
N GLY A 114 4.81 -18.10 -0.94
CA GLY A 114 5.11 -16.95 -0.08
C GLY A 114 4.79 -15.59 -0.70
N GLY A 115 3.75 -15.46 -1.55
CA GLY A 115 3.36 -14.16 -2.10
C GLY A 115 2.90 -13.20 -0.99
N VAL A 116 3.59 -12.07 -0.80
CA VAL A 116 3.34 -11.12 0.32
C VAL A 116 2.90 -9.72 -0.11
N ASN A 117 3.08 -9.39 -1.38
CA ASN A 117 2.73 -8.08 -1.94
C ASN A 117 2.64 -8.17 -3.46
N SER A 118 1.76 -7.38 -4.06
CA SER A 118 1.64 -7.27 -5.52
C SER A 118 1.32 -5.87 -5.97
N VAL A 119 1.65 -5.56 -7.24
CA VAL A 119 1.35 -4.29 -7.90
C VAL A 119 0.93 -4.53 -9.34
N ILE A 120 -0.04 -3.76 -9.83
CA ILE A 120 -0.44 -3.76 -11.25
C ILE A 120 0.41 -2.76 -12.00
N TYR A 121 0.92 -3.15 -13.17
CA TYR A 121 1.66 -2.28 -14.08
C TYR A 121 1.17 -2.45 -15.52
N LYS A 122 1.59 -1.55 -16.41
CA LYS A 122 1.14 -1.51 -17.81
C LYS A 122 2.31 -1.49 -18.81
N ASN A 123 2.08 -2.00 -20.03
CA ASN A 123 2.91 -1.70 -21.19
C ASN A 123 2.52 -0.36 -21.86
N ASP A 124 3.11 0.01 -23.01
CA ASP A 124 2.87 1.31 -23.69
C ASP A 124 1.53 1.29 -24.43
N GLN A 125 1.03 0.10 -24.71
CA GLN A 125 -0.25 -0.18 -25.33
C GLN A 125 -1.39 -0.19 -24.30
N GLY A 126 -1.08 -0.15 -23.01
CA GLY A 126 -2.04 -0.16 -21.91
C GLY A 126 -2.45 -1.55 -21.45
N ASP A 127 -1.85 -2.62 -21.98
CA ASP A 127 -2.03 -3.98 -21.48
C ASP A 127 -1.53 -4.06 -20.04
N LYS A 128 -2.28 -4.74 -19.19
CA LYS A 128 -2.04 -4.82 -17.75
C LYS A 128 -1.32 -6.12 -17.39
N TYR A 129 -0.51 -6.02 -16.34
CA TYR A 129 0.23 -7.11 -15.75
C TYR A 129 0.21 -6.97 -14.23
N LEU A 130 0.42 -8.07 -13.52
CA LEU A 130 0.56 -8.10 -12.07
C LEU A 130 1.96 -8.61 -11.72
N ALA A 131 2.74 -7.86 -10.95
CA ALA A 131 3.96 -8.34 -10.32
C ALA A 131 3.67 -8.79 -8.88
N ILE A 132 4.37 -9.83 -8.41
CA ILE A 132 4.24 -10.35 -7.04
C ILE A 132 5.64 -10.54 -6.43
N ALA A 133 5.81 -10.07 -5.19
CA ALA A 133 6.96 -10.37 -4.34
C ALA A 133 6.70 -11.63 -3.50
N HIS A 134 7.62 -12.59 -3.53
CA HIS A 134 7.54 -13.87 -2.84
C HIS A 134 8.59 -13.97 -1.73
N TYR A 135 8.15 -13.86 -0.48
CA TYR A 135 9.00 -13.86 0.71
C TYR A 135 9.65 -15.24 0.93
N GLU A 136 8.86 -16.27 1.19
CA GLU A 136 9.36 -17.64 1.42
C GLU A 136 9.84 -18.32 0.13
N GLY A 137 9.33 -17.88 -1.01
CA GLY A 137 9.69 -18.38 -2.34
C GLY A 137 10.99 -17.81 -2.90
N SER A 138 11.57 -16.79 -2.27
CA SER A 138 12.78 -16.10 -2.73
C SER A 138 12.69 -15.64 -4.19
N ALA A 139 11.56 -15.05 -4.58
CA ALA A 139 11.28 -14.75 -5.98
C ALA A 139 10.47 -13.48 -6.23
N VAL A 140 10.50 -13.02 -7.47
CA VAL A 140 9.51 -12.10 -8.04
C VAL A 140 8.88 -12.78 -9.24
N SER A 141 7.56 -12.72 -9.40
CA SER A 141 6.88 -13.24 -10.58
C SER A 141 5.96 -12.21 -11.22
N THR A 142 5.59 -12.43 -12.48
CA THR A 142 4.64 -11.59 -13.22
C THR A 142 3.55 -12.42 -13.88
N PHE A 143 2.36 -11.85 -14.05
CA PHE A 143 1.21 -12.44 -14.73
C PHE A 143 0.61 -11.43 -15.72
N ALA A 144 0.18 -11.89 -16.88
CA ALA A 144 -0.62 -11.07 -17.78
C ALA A 144 -2.05 -10.94 -17.21
N LEU A 145 -2.68 -9.78 -17.40
CA LEU A 145 -4.06 -9.52 -16.99
C LEU A 145 -4.96 -9.29 -18.21
N PRO A 146 -6.24 -9.69 -18.17
CA PRO A 146 -6.94 -10.33 -17.06
C PRO A 146 -6.46 -11.77 -16.81
N LEU A 147 -6.49 -12.18 -15.54
CA LEU A 147 -6.13 -13.54 -15.11
C LEU A 147 -7.24 -14.53 -15.49
N HIS A 148 -6.88 -15.75 -15.90
CA HIS A 148 -7.77 -16.88 -16.12
C HIS A 148 -7.35 -18.08 -15.25
N ASP A 149 -8.26 -19.04 -15.09
CA ASP A 149 -7.98 -20.26 -14.33
C ASP A 149 -6.80 -21.03 -14.92
N GLY A 150 -5.80 -21.32 -14.08
CA GLY A 150 -4.61 -22.10 -14.46
C GLY A 150 -3.58 -21.34 -15.30
N ASP A 151 -3.70 -20.01 -15.44
CA ASP A 151 -2.69 -19.20 -16.13
C ASP A 151 -1.30 -19.38 -15.50
N SER A 152 -0.29 -19.60 -16.33
CA SER A 152 1.09 -19.65 -15.84
C SER A 152 1.68 -18.25 -15.67
N ALA A 153 2.68 -18.12 -14.79
CA ALA A 153 3.46 -16.89 -14.69
C ALA A 153 4.10 -16.54 -16.05
N LEU A 154 4.04 -15.26 -16.42
CA LEU A 154 4.71 -14.71 -17.59
C LEU A 154 6.24 -14.75 -17.41
N GLN A 155 6.71 -14.44 -16.20
CA GLN A 155 8.12 -14.53 -15.80
C GLN A 155 8.21 -14.89 -14.32
N GLU A 156 9.27 -15.59 -13.96
CA GLU A 156 9.69 -15.85 -12.58
C GLU A 156 11.18 -15.59 -12.44
N PHE A 157 11.54 -14.77 -11.47
CA PHE A 157 12.92 -14.45 -11.10
C PHE A 157 13.20 -15.08 -9.75
N HIS A 158 14.00 -16.15 -9.73
CA HIS A 158 14.37 -16.88 -8.51
C HIS A 158 15.73 -16.45 -8.01
N PHE A 159 15.87 -16.23 -6.70
CA PHE A 159 17.08 -15.66 -6.12
C PHE A 159 17.77 -16.61 -5.16
N LYS A 160 19.08 -16.40 -5.01
CA LYS A 160 19.90 -17.07 -4.00
C LYS A 160 20.82 -16.05 -3.34
N LEU A 161 21.10 -16.25 -2.06
CA LEU A 161 22.11 -15.47 -1.37
C LEU A 161 23.50 -15.78 -1.94
N THR A 162 24.31 -14.73 -2.08
CA THR A 162 25.73 -14.86 -2.44
C THR A 162 26.63 -15.00 -1.20
N ARG A 163 26.09 -14.68 -0.01
CA ARG A 163 26.71 -14.84 1.30
C ARG A 163 25.63 -14.93 2.39
N PRO A 164 25.92 -15.51 3.56
CA PRO A 164 25.00 -15.49 4.69
C PRO A 164 24.58 -14.06 5.09
N GLY A 165 23.31 -13.90 5.47
CA GLY A 165 22.79 -12.66 6.04
C GLY A 165 23.30 -12.36 7.45
N ALA A 166 22.93 -11.20 7.99
CA ALA A 166 23.40 -10.75 9.30
C ALA A 166 22.63 -11.38 10.47
N VAL A 167 21.37 -11.77 10.23
CA VAL A 167 20.45 -12.30 11.23
C VAL A 167 19.65 -13.49 10.68
N ALA A 168 18.93 -14.19 11.56
CA ALA A 168 18.17 -15.40 11.21
C ALA A 168 17.09 -15.16 10.14
N GLN A 169 16.49 -13.97 10.11
CA GLN A 169 15.52 -13.55 9.09
C GLN A 169 16.14 -13.29 7.71
N GLN A 170 17.46 -13.48 7.57
CA GLN A 170 18.21 -13.29 6.33
C GLN A 170 18.95 -14.59 5.97
N ASP A 171 18.26 -15.72 6.13
CA ASP A 171 18.75 -17.06 5.79
C ASP A 171 18.57 -17.38 4.30
N SER A 172 17.66 -16.68 3.62
CA SER A 172 17.46 -16.71 2.17
C SER A 172 17.08 -15.31 1.64
N PRO A 173 16.99 -15.09 0.31
CA PRO A 173 16.40 -13.85 -0.21
C PRO A 173 14.91 -13.79 0.12
N HIS A 174 14.44 -12.62 0.52
CA HIS A 174 13.05 -12.38 0.89
C HIS A 174 12.53 -11.07 0.28
N PRO A 175 12.25 -11.04 -1.04
CA PRO A 175 11.47 -9.96 -1.66
C PRO A 175 10.18 -9.71 -0.88
N HIS A 176 9.98 -8.50 -0.37
CA HIS A 176 8.85 -8.18 0.52
C HIS A 176 7.82 -7.22 -0.11
N GLU A 177 8.20 -6.50 -1.16
CA GLU A 177 7.31 -5.63 -1.91
C GLU A 177 7.71 -5.60 -3.38
N VAL A 178 6.74 -5.31 -4.25
CA VAL A 178 6.93 -4.82 -5.62
C VAL A 178 6.11 -3.55 -5.78
N PHE A 179 6.73 -2.46 -6.22
CA PHE A 179 6.07 -1.17 -6.37
C PHE A 179 6.62 -0.41 -7.59
N LEU A 180 5.85 0.53 -8.10
CA LEU A 180 6.17 1.26 -9.32
C LEU A 180 6.91 2.56 -9.04
N ASP A 181 7.82 2.91 -9.95
CA ASP A 181 8.34 4.26 -10.00
C ASP A 181 7.27 5.26 -10.53
N PRO A 182 7.43 6.57 -10.30
CA PRO A 182 6.43 7.56 -10.70
C PRO A 182 6.10 7.62 -12.20
N THR A 183 6.97 7.13 -13.09
CA THR A 183 6.69 7.08 -14.53
C THR A 183 5.96 5.81 -14.95
N GLY A 184 5.90 4.80 -14.06
CA GLY A 184 5.38 3.47 -14.38
C GLY A 184 6.26 2.71 -15.39
N SER A 185 7.55 3.05 -15.48
CA SER A 185 8.50 2.41 -16.40
C SER A 185 9.41 1.39 -15.71
N PHE A 186 9.37 1.36 -14.37
CA PHE A 186 10.17 0.46 -13.55
C PHE A 186 9.34 -0.17 -12.44
N VAL A 187 9.64 -1.43 -12.14
CA VAL A 187 9.23 -2.11 -10.91
C VAL A 187 10.45 -2.20 -9.99
N VAL A 188 10.25 -1.91 -8.71
CA VAL A 188 11.27 -2.00 -7.68
C VAL A 188 10.83 -2.99 -6.61
N SER A 189 11.75 -3.81 -6.11
CA SER A 189 11.46 -4.81 -5.07
C SER A 189 12.52 -4.80 -3.97
N PRO A 190 12.17 -4.37 -2.74
CA PRO A 190 13.01 -4.50 -1.56
C PRO A 190 13.14 -5.99 -1.18
N ASP A 191 14.38 -6.46 -1.07
CA ASP A 191 14.70 -7.83 -0.64
C ASP A 191 15.30 -7.81 0.76
N LEU A 192 14.44 -8.13 1.73
CA LEU A 192 14.76 -8.12 3.16
C LEU A 192 15.92 -9.08 3.46
N GLY A 193 15.86 -10.27 2.86
CA GLY A 193 16.79 -11.34 3.12
C GLY A 193 18.19 -11.09 2.55
N ALA A 194 18.28 -10.38 1.43
CA ALA A 194 19.54 -10.13 0.73
C ALA A 194 20.17 -8.74 1.02
N ASP A 195 19.48 -7.85 1.73
CA ASP A 195 19.84 -6.42 1.84
C ASP A 195 20.01 -5.75 0.46
N LEU A 196 19.07 -6.01 -0.45
CA LEU A 196 19.10 -5.46 -1.80
C LEU A 196 17.81 -4.69 -2.13
N LEU A 197 17.94 -3.70 -3.00
CA LEU A 197 16.82 -3.15 -3.76
C LEU A 197 16.95 -3.67 -5.19
N ARG A 198 16.05 -4.56 -5.59
CA ARG A 198 15.97 -5.15 -6.93
C ARG A 198 15.22 -4.19 -7.84
N ILE A 199 15.68 -4.03 -9.08
CA ILE A 199 15.14 -3.04 -10.01
C ILE A 199 14.91 -3.73 -11.34
N TYR A 200 13.76 -3.45 -11.94
CA TYR A 200 13.37 -3.98 -13.24
C TYR A 200 12.91 -2.84 -14.13
N SER A 201 13.44 -2.73 -15.35
CA SER A 201 12.80 -1.92 -16.38
C SER A 201 11.66 -2.71 -17.02
N ILE A 202 10.59 -2.02 -17.37
CA ILE A 202 9.43 -2.62 -18.03
C ILE A 202 9.58 -2.41 -19.53
N ASP A 203 9.51 -3.50 -20.29
CA ASP A 203 9.54 -3.43 -21.73
C ASP A 203 8.33 -2.64 -22.29
N GLY A 204 8.62 -1.80 -23.29
CA GLY A 204 7.70 -0.93 -23.99
C GLY A 204 6.50 -1.67 -24.58
N GLU A 205 6.79 -2.82 -25.18
CA GLU A 205 5.89 -3.53 -26.07
C GLU A 205 5.27 -4.77 -25.41
N SER A 206 6.10 -5.60 -24.78
CA SER A 206 5.66 -6.88 -24.23
C SER A 206 5.26 -6.83 -22.76
N GLY A 207 5.53 -5.72 -22.06
CA GLY A 207 5.35 -5.61 -20.61
C GLY A 207 6.24 -6.55 -19.79
N LYS A 208 7.20 -7.23 -20.42
CA LYS A 208 8.16 -8.05 -19.69
C LYS A 208 9.13 -7.21 -18.88
N LEU A 209 9.54 -7.73 -17.73
CA LEU A 209 10.54 -7.12 -16.88
C LEU A 209 11.95 -7.51 -17.31
N HIS A 210 12.87 -6.55 -17.30
CA HIS A 210 14.29 -6.74 -17.51
C HIS A 210 15.08 -6.32 -16.26
N GLU A 211 15.92 -7.23 -15.74
CA GLU A 211 16.71 -6.96 -14.54
C GLU A 211 17.75 -5.85 -14.76
N CYS A 212 17.69 -4.84 -13.90
CA CYS A 212 18.70 -3.82 -13.73
C CYS A 212 19.67 -4.18 -12.59
N PRO A 213 20.87 -3.57 -12.53
CA PRO A 213 21.76 -3.73 -11.38
C PRO A 213 21.04 -3.36 -10.08
N SER A 214 21.08 -4.26 -9.10
CA SER A 214 20.49 -4.02 -7.78
C SER A 214 21.30 -2.98 -6.99
N VAL A 215 20.64 -2.30 -6.06
CA VAL A 215 21.28 -1.38 -5.11
C VAL A 215 21.52 -2.11 -3.79
N ASN A 216 22.74 -2.00 -3.25
CA ASN A 216 23.04 -2.54 -1.93
C ASN A 216 22.41 -1.67 -0.86
N ILE A 217 21.62 -2.28 0.01
CA ILE A 217 21.19 -1.69 1.28
C ILE A 217 22.24 -2.03 2.35
N THR A 218 22.28 -1.24 3.42
CA THR A 218 23.21 -1.47 4.51
C THR A 218 23.01 -2.88 5.08
N PHE A 219 24.09 -3.65 5.20
CA PHE A 219 24.03 -5.04 5.64
C PHE A 219 23.35 -5.19 7.01
N GLY A 220 22.37 -6.08 7.11
CA GLY A 220 21.54 -6.32 8.28
C GLY A 220 20.36 -5.36 8.45
N PHE A 221 20.03 -4.52 7.45
CA PHE A 221 18.91 -3.59 7.56
C PHE A 221 17.58 -4.20 7.16
N GLY A 222 17.56 -5.18 6.26
CA GLY A 222 16.34 -5.85 5.83
C GLY A 222 15.32 -4.89 5.23
N PRO A 223 15.54 -4.39 3.99
CA PRO A 223 14.63 -3.47 3.34
C PRO A 223 13.28 -4.15 3.09
N ARG A 224 12.19 -3.51 3.53
CA ARG A 224 10.86 -4.12 3.54
C ARG A 224 9.92 -3.45 2.56
N HIS A 225 9.49 -2.22 2.84
CA HIS A 225 8.53 -1.46 2.04
C HIS A 225 9.10 -0.09 1.67
N GLY A 226 8.70 0.44 0.52
CA GLY A 226 9.19 1.66 -0.08
C GLY A 226 8.08 2.52 -0.67
N VAL A 227 8.36 3.81 -0.85
CA VAL A 227 7.43 4.72 -1.54
C VAL A 227 8.20 5.79 -2.30
N PHE A 228 7.72 6.15 -3.48
CA PHE A 228 8.29 7.23 -4.27
C PHE A 228 7.61 8.57 -4.01
N TRP A 229 8.35 9.64 -4.29
CA TRP A 229 7.84 11.00 -4.40
C TRP A 229 8.41 11.66 -5.64
N SER A 230 7.62 12.46 -6.34
CA SER A 230 8.09 13.34 -7.41
C SER A 230 7.40 14.71 -7.36
N ASP A 231 8.09 15.76 -7.80
CA ASP A 231 7.52 17.11 -8.00
C ASP A 231 6.84 17.31 -9.37
N GLY A 232 7.08 16.39 -10.31
CA GLY A 232 6.81 16.57 -11.74
C GLY A 232 5.45 16.10 -12.27
N THR A 233 4.60 15.49 -11.45
CA THR A 233 3.30 14.97 -11.91
C THR A 233 2.19 15.39 -10.95
N SER A 234 1.24 16.17 -11.46
CA SER A 234 0.10 16.70 -10.70
C SER A 234 -0.79 15.62 -10.07
N ASP A 235 -0.75 14.39 -10.61
CA ASP A 235 -1.48 13.23 -10.08
C ASP A 235 -0.68 12.45 -9.02
N GLN A 236 0.62 12.70 -8.86
CA GLN A 236 1.54 12.03 -7.90
C GLN A 236 1.87 12.88 -6.66
N LYS A 237 1.27 14.07 -6.49
CA LYS A 237 1.07 14.63 -5.13
C LYS A 237 0.30 13.65 -4.21
N HIS A 238 -0.22 12.58 -4.81
CA HIS A 238 -1.12 11.59 -4.29
C HIS A 238 -0.57 10.19 -4.65
N SER A 239 0.61 9.80 -4.12
CA SER A 239 1.05 8.39 -4.05
C SER A 239 0.08 7.60 -3.16
N ARG A 240 -1.15 7.43 -3.63
CA ARG A 240 -2.33 7.24 -2.78
C ARG A 240 -2.64 5.79 -2.44
N ASP A 241 -2.00 4.82 -3.07
CA ASP A 241 -2.02 3.41 -2.68
C ASP A 241 -1.25 2.63 -3.75
N ASP A 242 -0.12 1.99 -3.43
CA ASP A 242 0.47 0.95 -4.32
C ASP A 242 -0.49 -0.26 -4.47
N GLN A 243 -1.52 -0.32 -3.61
CA GLN A 243 -2.61 -1.28 -3.65
C GLN A 243 -3.70 -0.91 -4.69
N THR A 244 -3.65 0.29 -5.29
CA THR A 244 -4.60 0.74 -6.32
C THR A 244 -3.81 1.05 -7.59
N GLY A 245 -3.88 0.18 -8.60
CA GLY A 245 -2.97 0.11 -9.75
C GLY A 245 -2.97 1.28 -10.76
N HIS A 246 -3.05 2.53 -10.33
CA HIS A 246 -3.04 3.69 -11.21
C HIS A 246 -1.62 4.25 -11.42
N ALA A 247 -0.92 3.71 -12.43
CA ALA A 247 0.06 4.48 -13.19
C ALA A 247 -0.69 5.42 -14.15
N SER A 248 -0.26 6.68 -14.28
CA SER A 248 -0.85 7.66 -15.21
C SER A 248 -0.90 7.11 -16.65
N ASP A 249 -1.93 7.49 -17.42
CA ASP A 249 -2.27 6.98 -18.77
C ASP A 249 -1.21 7.15 -19.88
N SER A 250 0.02 7.55 -19.54
CA SER A 250 1.16 7.50 -20.45
C SER A 250 2.46 7.26 -19.68
N ARG A 251 3.17 6.16 -19.98
CA ARG A 251 4.57 5.91 -19.52
C ARG A 251 5.58 6.96 -20.02
N GLN A 252 5.12 7.93 -20.81
CA GLN A 252 5.89 9.06 -21.35
C GLN A 252 5.79 10.34 -20.53
N ALA A 253 5.13 10.34 -19.37
CA ALA A 253 5.40 11.38 -18.39
C ALA A 253 6.83 11.15 -17.88
N GLN A 254 7.83 11.70 -18.59
CA GLN A 254 9.17 11.87 -18.03
C GLN A 254 8.99 12.38 -16.61
N ALA A 255 9.72 11.85 -15.63
CA ALA A 255 9.75 12.47 -14.31
C ALA A 255 10.27 13.91 -14.51
N VAL A 256 9.35 14.87 -14.65
CA VAL A 256 9.68 16.28 -14.91
C VAL A 256 10.04 16.90 -13.57
N GLY A 257 11.22 16.56 -13.06
CA GLY A 257 11.78 17.15 -11.85
C GLY A 257 12.40 16.11 -10.90
N LYS A 258 12.47 16.43 -9.62
CA LYS A 258 13.14 15.62 -8.61
C LYS A 258 12.31 14.41 -8.21
N THR A 259 12.91 13.22 -8.29
CA THR A 259 12.33 11.98 -7.76
C THR A 259 13.09 11.53 -6.52
N MET A 260 12.36 11.19 -5.47
CA MET A 260 12.88 10.63 -4.23
C MET A 260 12.27 9.25 -3.99
N MET A 261 12.98 8.38 -3.29
CA MET A 261 12.45 7.13 -2.77
C MET A 261 12.76 6.99 -1.28
N TYR A 262 11.80 6.52 -0.52
CA TYR A 262 11.87 6.32 0.92
C TYR A 262 11.70 4.84 1.23
N LEU A 263 12.63 4.25 1.97
CA LEU A 263 12.68 2.82 2.22
C LEU A 263 12.64 2.52 3.71
N ALA A 264 11.60 1.83 4.18
CA ALA A 264 11.53 1.28 5.52
C ALA A 264 12.35 -0.01 5.61
N ASN A 265 13.34 0.00 6.50
CA ASN A 265 14.21 -1.14 6.80
C ASN A 265 13.72 -1.80 8.09
N GLU A 266 13.18 -3.01 7.97
CA GLU A 266 12.52 -3.74 9.06
C GLU A 266 13.51 -4.10 10.17
N ILE A 267 14.57 -4.81 9.82
CA ILE A 267 15.52 -5.37 10.79
C ILE A 267 16.38 -4.26 11.39
N GLY A 268 16.85 -3.34 10.54
CA GLY A 268 17.70 -2.23 10.95
C GLY A 268 16.96 -1.16 11.75
N GLY A 269 15.62 -1.13 11.70
CA GLY A 269 14.82 -0.14 12.41
C GLY A 269 14.99 1.28 11.85
N THR A 270 15.23 1.42 10.55
CA THR A 270 15.56 2.71 9.91
C THR A 270 14.65 3.02 8.72
N VAL A 271 14.71 4.28 8.28
CA VAL A 271 14.26 4.74 6.97
C VAL A 271 15.46 5.27 6.22
N ASP A 272 15.70 4.73 5.02
CA ASP A 272 16.65 5.27 4.05
C ASP A 272 15.94 6.22 3.09
N VAL A 273 16.64 7.27 2.65
CA VAL A 273 16.16 8.24 1.66
C VAL A 273 17.12 8.26 0.48
N PHE A 274 16.58 8.08 -0.72
CA PHE A 274 17.33 8.07 -1.96
C PHE A 274 16.91 9.22 -2.87
N ASP A 275 17.88 9.93 -3.44
CA ASP A 275 17.69 10.73 -4.65
C ASP A 275 17.74 9.76 -5.84
N VAL A 276 16.74 9.83 -6.73
CA VAL A 276 16.53 8.86 -7.81
C VAL A 276 16.67 9.54 -9.14
N THR A 277 17.52 8.97 -9.99
CA THR A 277 17.77 9.50 -11.33
C THR A 277 17.46 8.46 -12.40
N TYR A 278 16.84 8.93 -13.48
CA TYR A 278 16.55 8.16 -14.67
C TYR A 278 17.78 8.18 -15.57
N ALA A 279 18.68 7.22 -15.37
CA ALA A 279 19.96 7.23 -16.04
C ALA A 279 19.82 6.88 -17.53
N ARG A 280 20.72 7.43 -18.35
CA ARG A 280 20.80 7.12 -19.79
C ARG A 280 21.10 5.65 -20.10
N SER A 281 21.53 4.88 -19.10
CA SER A 281 21.74 3.44 -19.21
C SER A 281 20.44 2.65 -19.44
N GLY A 282 19.28 3.27 -19.20
CA GLY A 282 17.98 2.61 -19.26
C GLY A 282 17.55 1.99 -17.92
N CYS A 283 18.33 2.19 -16.85
CA CYS A 283 18.01 1.75 -15.49
C CYS A 283 17.94 2.94 -14.52
N LEU A 284 17.16 2.80 -13.45
CA LEU A 284 17.17 3.77 -12.34
C LEU A 284 18.52 3.72 -11.60
N SER A 285 18.96 4.89 -11.12
CA SER A 285 20.08 5.02 -10.21
C SER A 285 19.63 5.68 -8.92
N PHE A 286 20.13 5.18 -7.80
CA PHE A 286 19.73 5.58 -6.45
C PHE A 286 20.97 6.08 -5.69
N GLU A 287 20.92 7.33 -5.24
CA GLU A 287 21.92 7.90 -4.34
C GLU A 287 21.33 8.00 -2.95
N LYS A 288 21.84 7.25 -1.97
CA LYS A 288 21.39 7.36 -0.59
C LYS A 288 21.87 8.67 0.02
N ILE A 289 20.93 9.55 0.38
CA ILE A 289 21.22 10.87 0.97
C ILE A 289 20.99 10.93 2.48
N GLN A 290 20.23 9.98 3.04
CA GLN A 290 19.95 9.92 4.47
C GLN A 290 19.65 8.49 4.89
N THR A 291 20.07 8.15 6.11
CA THR A 291 19.56 7.04 6.91
C THR A 291 19.14 7.63 8.25
N MET A 292 17.95 7.30 8.74
CA MET A 292 17.49 7.78 10.05
C MET A 292 16.58 6.76 10.75
N VAL A 293 16.50 6.80 12.07
CA VAL A 293 15.57 5.96 12.85
C VAL A 293 14.24 6.70 12.98
N PRO A 294 13.11 6.18 12.47
CA PRO A 294 11.81 6.85 12.47
C PRO A 294 11.15 6.77 13.85
N TYR A 295 11.83 7.23 14.90
CA TYR A 295 11.33 7.17 16.27
C TYR A 295 11.82 8.37 17.09
N THR A 296 11.16 8.60 18.23
CA THR A 296 11.52 9.69 19.15
C THR A 296 12.98 9.58 19.58
N ASN A 297 13.71 10.69 19.52
CA ASN A 297 15.14 10.81 19.82
C ASN A 297 16.06 9.92 18.94
N GLY A 298 15.56 9.38 17.83
CA GLY A 298 16.37 8.57 16.92
C GLY A 298 16.75 7.19 17.48
N VAL A 299 15.98 6.66 18.42
CA VAL A 299 16.23 5.34 19.04
C VAL A 299 14.98 4.47 18.92
N MET A 300 15.09 3.34 18.25
CA MET A 300 14.02 2.35 18.14
C MET A 300 13.90 1.56 19.45
N PRO A 301 12.70 1.35 20.02
CA PRO A 301 12.53 0.46 21.16
C PRO A 301 13.00 -0.96 20.85
N LYS A 302 13.48 -1.68 21.87
CA LYS A 302 14.00 -3.03 21.68
C LYS A 302 12.90 -3.96 21.13
N GLY A 303 13.18 -4.59 20.00
CA GLY A 303 12.25 -5.52 19.33
C GLY A 303 11.20 -4.82 18.47
N ALA A 304 11.17 -3.48 18.46
CA ALA A 304 10.29 -2.73 17.58
C ALA A 304 10.90 -2.59 16.19
N THR A 305 10.06 -2.65 15.17
CA THR A 305 10.49 -2.60 13.76
C THR A 305 9.49 -1.83 12.89
N PRO A 306 9.96 -1.06 11.90
CA PRO A 306 9.11 -0.53 10.84
C PRO A 306 8.42 -1.66 10.07
N ALA A 307 7.22 -1.41 9.56
CA ALA A 307 6.53 -2.29 8.62
C ALA A 307 6.11 -1.55 7.36
N GLU A 308 4.97 -0.86 7.39
CA GLU A 308 4.44 -0.14 6.23
C GLU A 308 5.03 1.27 6.17
N ILE A 309 5.28 1.79 4.95
CA ILE A 309 5.55 3.20 4.70
C ILE A 309 4.60 3.74 3.64
N ARG A 310 3.93 4.87 3.94
CA ARG A 310 3.02 5.55 3.01
C ARG A 310 3.35 7.03 2.94
N LEU A 311 3.16 7.63 1.77
CA LEU A 311 3.39 9.06 1.55
C LEU A 311 2.14 9.70 0.95
N ILE A 312 1.71 10.81 1.53
CA ILE A 312 0.69 11.67 0.94
C ILE A 312 0.99 13.12 1.27
N ASP A 313 0.89 13.98 0.25
CA ASP A 313 1.39 15.35 0.29
C ASP A 313 2.88 15.37 0.68
N ASP A 314 3.26 16.06 1.77
CA ASP A 314 4.64 16.12 2.27
C ASP A 314 4.87 15.28 3.55
N THR A 315 3.93 14.41 3.91
CA THR A 315 4.01 13.63 5.17
C THR A 315 4.15 12.15 4.88
N LEU A 316 5.18 11.53 5.44
CA LEU A 316 5.34 10.09 5.45
C LEU A 316 4.76 9.50 6.72
N TYR A 317 4.07 8.38 6.60
CA TYR A 317 3.61 7.56 7.72
C TYR A 317 4.37 6.25 7.72
N VAL A 318 4.92 5.88 8.88
CA VAL A 318 5.60 4.61 9.09
C VAL A 318 4.88 3.89 10.22
N SER A 319 4.45 2.64 10.00
CA SER A 319 3.94 1.82 11.09
C SER A 319 5.09 1.17 11.85
N ILE A 320 5.02 1.18 13.18
CA ILE A 320 6.03 0.58 14.06
C ILE A 320 5.38 -0.58 14.81
N ARG A 321 5.91 -1.78 14.65
CA ARG A 321 5.42 -3.00 15.31
C ARG A 321 6.10 -3.19 16.65
N SER A 322 5.37 -3.74 17.61
CA SER A 322 5.90 -4.24 18.90
C SER A 322 6.59 -3.18 19.77
N ASP A 323 6.35 -1.89 19.53
CA ASP A 323 6.96 -0.81 20.31
C ASP A 323 6.20 -0.51 21.61
N GLN A 324 4.92 -0.91 21.69
CA GLN A 324 4.01 -0.62 22.80
C GLN A 324 4.02 0.87 23.18
N GLY A 325 4.22 1.75 22.19
CA GLY A 325 4.43 3.18 22.40
C GLY A 325 3.22 3.89 22.99
N PHE A 326 2.06 3.24 22.95
CA PHE A 326 0.77 3.64 23.51
C PHE A 326 0.07 2.44 24.16
N ALA A 327 0.80 1.70 25.00
CA ALA A 327 0.35 0.43 25.60
C ALA A 327 -1.14 0.44 26.00
N PRO A 328 -1.93 -0.55 25.53
CA PRO A 328 -1.50 -1.79 24.88
C PRO A 328 -1.23 -1.67 23.37
N SER A 329 -1.39 -0.48 22.79
CA SER A 329 -1.22 -0.26 21.35
C SER A 329 0.22 0.08 20.95
N ASP A 330 0.55 -0.28 19.72
CA ASP A 330 1.78 0.14 19.06
C ASP A 330 1.60 1.52 18.39
N SER A 331 2.66 2.02 17.75
CA SER A 331 2.70 3.37 17.19
C SER A 331 2.57 3.42 15.66
N MET A 332 1.88 4.46 15.19
CA MET A 332 2.12 5.09 13.89
C MET A 332 3.06 6.28 14.08
N VAL A 333 4.00 6.47 13.15
CA VAL A 333 4.93 7.61 13.15
C VAL A 333 4.69 8.46 11.92
N ALA A 334 4.64 9.78 12.11
CA ALA A 334 4.65 10.76 11.02
C ALA A 334 6.03 11.40 10.89
N LEU A 335 6.54 11.49 9.66
CA LEU A 335 7.79 12.17 9.31
C LEU A 335 7.52 13.36 8.38
N ASP A 336 8.22 14.46 8.62
CA ASP A 336 8.23 15.64 7.76
C ASP A 336 9.25 15.49 6.65
N ARG A 337 8.79 15.53 5.39
CA ARG A 337 9.68 15.63 4.23
C ARG A 337 10.10 17.08 4.01
N SER A 338 11.41 17.32 3.85
CA SER A 338 11.95 18.61 3.45
C SER A 338 11.68 18.87 1.96
N PRO A 339 10.95 19.94 1.58
CA PRO A 339 10.70 20.24 0.17
C PRO A 339 11.96 20.57 -0.64
N ARG A 340 13.03 21.02 0.04
CA ARG A 340 14.28 21.41 -0.59
C ARG A 340 15.20 20.22 -0.86
N THR A 341 15.34 19.33 0.13
CA THR A 341 16.36 18.28 0.11
C THR A 341 15.78 16.90 -0.10
N GLY A 342 14.49 16.69 0.19
CA GLY A 342 13.84 15.38 0.20
C GLY A 342 14.11 14.57 1.47
N THR A 343 15.06 14.98 2.32
CA THR A 343 15.33 14.35 3.63
C THR A 343 14.11 14.41 4.55
N VAL A 344 14.01 13.48 5.48
CA VAL A 344 12.91 13.39 6.45
C VAL A 344 13.37 13.62 7.88
N LYS A 345 12.47 14.09 8.74
CA LYS A 345 12.68 14.18 10.19
C LYS A 345 11.46 13.65 10.94
N PHE A 346 11.68 13.09 12.12
CA PHE A 346 10.59 12.72 13.02
C PHE A 346 9.72 13.94 13.35
N ARG A 347 8.40 13.81 13.19
CA ARG A 347 7.42 14.82 13.61
C ARG A 347 6.76 14.41 14.91
N GLN A 348 6.04 13.29 14.90
CA GLN A 348 5.25 12.81 16.03
C GLN A 348 4.93 11.32 15.90
N LYS A 349 4.44 10.74 17.00
CA LYS A 349 3.84 9.41 17.02
C LYS A 349 2.40 9.47 17.53
N THR A 350 1.56 8.56 17.04
CA THR A 350 0.15 8.37 17.44
C THR A 350 -0.10 6.87 17.64
N PRO A 351 -1.11 6.46 18.42
CA PRO A 351 -1.45 5.05 18.52
C PRO A 351 -1.89 4.47 17.17
N SER A 352 -1.54 3.21 16.90
CA SER A 352 -2.14 2.42 15.83
C SER A 352 -3.56 1.97 16.17
N TYR A 353 -3.88 1.99 17.47
CA TYR A 353 -5.11 1.49 18.09
C TYR A 353 -5.24 -0.04 18.11
N GLY A 354 -4.13 -0.75 17.90
CA GLY A 354 -4.00 -2.18 18.08
C GLY A 354 -2.53 -2.60 18.21
N LYS A 355 -2.21 -3.84 17.91
CA LYS A 355 -0.87 -4.43 18.04
C LYS A 355 -0.37 -4.93 16.70
N VAL A 356 0.91 -4.68 16.42
CA VAL A 356 1.61 -5.07 15.20
C VAL A 356 0.90 -4.49 13.96
N PRO A 357 0.88 -3.15 13.78
CA PRO A 357 0.32 -2.52 12.59
C PRO A 357 1.14 -2.90 11.35
N ARG A 358 0.69 -3.94 10.63
CA ARG A 358 1.40 -4.54 9.50
C ARG A 358 1.15 -3.78 8.20
N THR A 359 -0.06 -3.25 8.04
CA THR A 359 -0.50 -2.57 6.81
C THR A 359 -1.25 -1.28 7.13
N VAL A 360 -1.14 -0.32 6.22
CA VAL A 360 -1.77 1.00 6.32
C VAL A 360 -2.24 1.43 4.94
N ALA A 361 -3.50 1.80 4.82
CA ALA A 361 -4.11 2.29 3.59
C ALA A 361 -4.73 3.67 3.79
N ILE A 362 -4.48 4.59 2.87
CA ILE A 362 -4.96 5.98 2.95
C ILE A 362 -6.11 6.13 1.96
N ASN A 363 -7.23 6.66 2.42
CA ASN A 363 -8.40 6.75 1.57
C ASN A 363 -8.19 7.73 0.39
N ARG A 364 -9.01 7.63 -0.66
CA ARG A 364 -8.89 8.44 -1.89
C ARG A 364 -9.00 9.93 -1.60
N ALA A 365 -9.82 10.32 -0.63
CA ALA A 365 -9.96 11.72 -0.22
C ALA A 365 -8.75 12.24 0.59
N GLY A 366 -7.91 11.34 1.10
CA GLY A 366 -6.71 11.64 1.90
C GLY A 366 -7.00 12.16 3.30
N ASP A 367 -8.21 11.96 3.82
CA ASP A 367 -8.68 12.40 5.15
C ASP A 367 -8.94 11.26 6.14
N LEU A 368 -8.79 10.01 5.71
CA LEU A 368 -8.92 8.82 6.55
C LEU A 368 -7.75 7.86 6.30
N VAL A 369 -7.34 7.18 7.36
CA VAL A 369 -6.32 6.13 7.34
C VAL A 369 -6.92 4.88 7.95
N ALA A 370 -6.86 3.76 7.22
CA ALA A 370 -7.13 2.44 7.74
C ALA A 370 -5.81 1.80 8.19
N ILE A 371 -5.77 1.32 9.42
CA ILE A 371 -4.61 0.65 10.02
C ILE A 371 -4.99 -0.79 10.29
N GLY A 372 -4.28 -1.73 9.67
CA GLY A 372 -4.43 -3.16 9.90
C GLY A 372 -3.48 -3.64 10.98
N ASP A 373 -3.99 -3.84 12.19
CA ASP A 373 -3.24 -4.37 13.33
C ASP A 373 -3.30 -5.90 13.33
N GLN A 374 -2.17 -6.53 13.00
CA GLN A 374 -2.06 -7.97 12.82
C GLN A 374 -2.40 -8.74 14.09
N ALA A 375 -1.66 -8.51 15.17
CA ALA A 375 -1.73 -9.37 16.35
C ALA A 375 -3.04 -9.17 17.13
N SER A 376 -3.65 -7.98 17.08
CA SER A 376 -4.97 -7.74 17.67
C SER A 376 -6.13 -7.98 16.69
N SER A 377 -5.84 -8.35 15.45
CA SER A 377 -6.81 -8.68 14.39
C SER A 377 -7.90 -7.65 14.18
N ASN A 378 -7.53 -6.36 14.25
CA ASN A 378 -8.47 -5.25 14.06
C ASN A 378 -8.07 -4.32 12.92
N VAL A 379 -9.08 -3.69 12.32
CA VAL A 379 -8.94 -2.52 11.46
C VAL A 379 -9.35 -1.29 12.26
N ALA A 380 -8.45 -0.31 12.39
CA ALA A 380 -8.74 1.00 12.95
C ALA A 380 -8.87 2.05 11.85
N ILE A 381 -9.88 2.91 11.93
CA ILE A 381 -10.07 4.07 11.04
C ILE A 381 -9.73 5.33 11.82
N VAL A 382 -8.75 6.09 11.33
CA VAL A 382 -8.21 7.29 11.99
C VAL A 382 -8.36 8.48 11.07
N ARG A 383 -8.74 9.63 11.62
CA ARG A 383 -8.82 10.89 10.86
C ARG A 383 -7.42 11.36 10.47
N ARG A 384 -7.23 11.78 9.22
CA ARG A 384 -6.08 12.56 8.77
C ARG A 384 -6.49 13.99 8.51
N ASP A 385 -5.85 14.93 9.17
CA ASP A 385 -5.99 16.34 8.81
C ASP A 385 -5.25 16.59 7.49
N ARG A 386 -5.98 16.93 6.42
CA ARG A 386 -5.42 17.15 5.08
C ARG A 386 -4.49 18.36 4.96
N LYS A 387 -4.56 19.31 5.89
CA LYS A 387 -3.70 20.50 5.89
C LYS A 387 -2.39 20.23 6.60
N THR A 388 -2.45 19.55 7.73
CA THR A 388 -1.28 19.33 8.59
C THR A 388 -0.63 17.97 8.35
N GLY A 389 -1.35 16.98 7.82
CA GLY A 389 -0.93 15.58 7.78
C GLY A 389 -0.95 14.91 9.16
N ASN A 390 -1.56 15.50 10.17
CA ASN A 390 -1.62 14.87 11.48
C ASN A 390 -2.68 13.77 11.50
N LEU A 391 -2.33 12.61 12.07
CA LEU A 391 -3.30 11.59 12.45
C LEU A 391 -3.97 12.04 13.74
N GLY A 392 -5.30 12.08 13.73
CA GLY A 392 -6.14 12.58 14.81
C GLY A 392 -6.85 11.47 15.57
N GLU A 393 -8.11 11.72 15.90
CA GLU A 393 -8.96 10.77 16.63
C GLU A 393 -9.17 9.46 15.85
N LYS A 394 -9.26 8.36 16.59
CA LYS A 394 -9.86 7.12 16.11
C LYS A 394 -11.36 7.35 15.91
N ILE A 395 -11.83 7.14 14.69
CA ILE A 395 -13.25 7.22 14.36
C ILE A 395 -13.93 5.88 14.63
N ALA A 396 -13.31 4.78 14.18
CA ALA A 396 -13.86 3.44 14.34
C ALA A 396 -12.74 2.41 14.54
N THR A 397 -13.08 1.29 15.16
CA THR A 397 -12.25 0.09 15.14
C THR A 397 -13.14 -1.14 15.15
N LEU A 398 -12.72 -2.18 14.45
CA LEU A 398 -13.44 -3.45 14.42
C LEU A 398 -12.43 -4.60 14.38
N GLN A 399 -12.57 -5.53 15.32
CA GLN A 399 -11.87 -6.81 15.25
C GLN A 399 -12.60 -7.70 14.25
N VAL A 400 -11.89 -8.21 13.24
CA VAL A 400 -12.49 -8.98 12.12
C VAL A 400 -12.25 -10.48 12.23
N GLY A 401 -11.23 -10.90 12.98
CA GLY A 401 -10.88 -12.31 13.19
C GLY A 401 -10.25 -12.56 14.56
N GLU A 402 -9.75 -13.78 14.76
CA GLU A 402 -9.07 -14.16 16.00
C GLU A 402 -7.72 -13.43 16.12
N PRO A 403 -7.40 -12.84 17.29
CA PRO A 403 -6.09 -12.23 17.53
C PRO A 403 -4.95 -13.22 17.32
N GLY A 404 -3.86 -12.78 16.68
CA GLY A 404 -2.65 -13.56 16.48
C GLY A 404 -1.63 -13.42 17.60
N GLN A 405 -0.71 -14.38 17.70
CA GLN A 405 0.46 -14.24 18.55
C GLN A 405 1.48 -13.25 17.94
N VAL A 406 2.06 -12.37 18.77
CA VAL A 406 3.13 -11.47 18.29
C VAL A 406 4.34 -12.30 17.84
N GLY A 407 4.82 -12.04 16.63
CA GLY A 407 5.98 -12.72 16.04
C GLY A 407 5.64 -13.99 15.27
N THR A 408 4.35 -14.29 15.02
CA THR A 408 3.90 -15.38 14.16
C THR A 408 3.13 -14.84 12.95
N ALA A 409 2.97 -15.66 11.91
CA ALA A 409 2.10 -15.36 10.77
C ALA A 409 0.63 -15.66 11.10
N GLU A 410 0.12 -14.99 12.13
CA GLU A 410 -1.26 -15.12 12.61
C GLU A 410 -1.92 -13.74 12.68
N GLY A 411 -3.26 -13.71 12.63
CA GLY A 411 -4.03 -12.48 12.70
C GLY A 411 -4.24 -11.81 11.34
N LEU A 412 -4.60 -10.53 11.37
CA LEU A 412 -4.86 -9.72 10.18
C LEU A 412 -3.57 -9.54 9.35
N SER A 413 -3.65 -9.74 8.03
CA SER A 413 -2.49 -9.65 7.14
C SER A 413 -2.45 -8.35 6.34
N SER A 414 -3.57 -7.94 5.72
CA SER A 414 -3.66 -6.67 4.97
C SER A 414 -5.05 -6.03 5.07
N VAL A 415 -5.13 -4.72 4.79
CA VAL A 415 -6.38 -3.97 4.63
C VAL A 415 -6.25 -3.00 3.45
N ILE A 416 -7.30 -2.89 2.63
CA ILE A 416 -7.42 -1.95 1.51
C ILE A 416 -8.79 -1.25 1.53
N TRP A 417 -8.87 -0.05 0.95
CA TRP A 417 -10.15 0.61 0.65
C TRP A 417 -10.72 0.14 -0.70
N ASP A 418 -12.03 -0.07 -0.75
CA ASP A 418 -12.83 -0.29 -1.98
C ASP A 418 -13.17 1.07 -2.63
N GLU A 419 -12.11 1.71 -3.06
CA GLU A 419 -12.04 3.04 -3.69
C GLU A 419 -12.41 3.20 -5.15
#